data_AF-A0A317SWU3-F1
#
_entry.id   AF-A0A317SWU3-F1
#
_cell.length_a   1.000
_cell.length_b   1.000
_cell.length_c   1.000
_cell.angle_alpha   90.00
_cell.angle_beta   90.00
_cell.angle_gamma   90.00
#
_symmetry.space_group_name_H-M   'P 1'
#
loop_
_entity.id
_entity.type
_entity.pdbx_description
1 polymer ?
#
loop_
_entity_poly.entity_id
_entity_poly.type
_entity_poly.pdbx_seq_one_letter_code
_entity_poly.pdbx_strand_id
1 'polypeptide(L)'
;MKLYTAFLFSLLGLLYSSHAAPVPQEEDEGDFTSSGAKKLTTFAEAFSGNFSYSESSVQWISAWNSSDGTYVAQDLSTPTLMLWDIVTNSSSVFVNAAELGIEYYSYSIQPSGKHILFSGNPKKQHRSSYYADYYTWSVEGKALVLLVEGQNGDVQHAICI
;
A
#
# COMPACT_ATOMS: atom_id res chain seq x y z
N MET A 1 -90.93 28.67 -8.68
CA MET A 1 -90.02 29.78 -9.04
C MET A 1 -88.61 29.19 -9.07
N LYS A 2 -88.06 28.83 -10.25
CA LYS A 2 -87.14 29.65 -11.07
C LYS A 2 -85.98 30.18 -10.18
N LEU A 3 -84.69 29.85 -10.34
CA LEU A 3 -83.88 29.61 -11.55
C LEU A 3 -82.39 29.28 -11.20
N TYR A 4 -81.71 28.62 -12.14
CA TYR A 4 -80.26 28.61 -12.51
C TYR A 4 -79.17 27.87 -11.69
N THR A 5 -78.75 26.76 -12.31
CA THR A 5 -77.37 26.28 -12.58
C THR A 5 -76.25 27.34 -12.63
N ALA A 6 -75.08 27.00 -12.10
CA ALA A 6 -73.79 27.13 -12.80
C ALA A 6 -72.68 26.33 -12.10
N PHE A 7 -72.13 25.38 -12.84
CA PHE A 7 -70.89 24.67 -12.57
C PHE A 7 -69.75 25.54 -13.11
N LEU A 8 -68.74 25.86 -12.30
CA LEU A 8 -67.53 26.54 -12.78
C LEU A 8 -66.30 25.90 -12.12
N PHE A 9 -65.66 25.04 -12.90
CA PHE A 9 -64.26 24.64 -12.74
C PHE A 9 -63.39 25.90 -12.72
N SER A 10 -62.66 26.13 -11.62
CA SER A 10 -61.53 27.06 -11.62
C SER A 10 -60.24 26.25 -11.48
N LEU A 11 -59.67 25.95 -12.64
CA LEU A 11 -58.31 25.44 -12.82
C LEU A 11 -57.39 26.66 -12.85
N LEU A 12 -56.57 26.88 -11.83
CA LEU A 12 -55.57 27.95 -11.86
C LEU A 12 -54.21 27.47 -11.33
N GLY A 13 -53.38 27.05 -12.30
CA GLY A 13 -51.96 27.36 -12.40
C GLY A 13 -51.04 26.97 -11.24
N LEU A 14 -50.66 25.70 -11.16
CA LEU A 14 -49.37 25.31 -10.57
C LEU A 14 -48.26 25.73 -11.54
N LEU A 15 -47.68 26.93 -11.34
CA LEU A 15 -46.42 27.31 -11.95
C LEU A 15 -45.31 26.47 -11.31
N TYR A 16 -45.01 25.31 -11.91
CA TYR A 16 -43.75 24.62 -11.70
C TYR A 16 -42.64 25.46 -12.33
N SER A 17 -41.93 26.23 -11.51
CA SER A 17 -40.63 26.78 -11.90
C SER A 17 -39.65 25.62 -11.97
N SER A 18 -39.56 24.97 -13.13
CA SER A 18 -38.48 24.06 -13.48
C SER A 18 -37.18 24.85 -13.47
N HIS A 19 -36.49 24.86 -12.32
CA HIS A 19 -35.07 25.18 -12.32
C HIS A 19 -34.42 23.96 -12.94
N ALA A 20 -33.96 24.11 -14.19
CA ALA A 20 -33.04 23.15 -14.75
C ALA A 20 -31.89 23.02 -13.74
N ALA A 21 -31.69 21.80 -13.23
CA ALA A 21 -30.43 21.50 -12.55
C ALA A 21 -29.31 21.89 -13.53
N PRO A 22 -28.23 22.56 -13.06
CA PRO A 22 -27.10 22.82 -13.93
C PRO A 22 -26.71 21.48 -14.54
N VAL A 23 -26.70 21.43 -15.88
CA VAL A 23 -26.19 20.29 -16.64
C VAL A 23 -24.82 19.97 -16.04
N PRO A 24 -24.51 18.70 -15.70
CA PRO A 24 -23.14 18.34 -15.34
C PRO A 24 -22.26 18.89 -16.45
N GLN A 25 -21.39 19.85 -16.14
CA GLN A 25 -20.41 20.28 -17.11
C GLN A 25 -19.70 19.01 -17.57
N GLU A 26 -19.78 18.70 -18.86
CA GLU A 26 -18.82 17.80 -19.47
C GLU A 26 -17.45 18.29 -18.99
N GLU A 27 -16.66 17.37 -18.42
CA GLU A 27 -15.28 17.66 -18.10
C GLU A 27 -14.66 18.21 -19.40
N ASP A 28 -14.33 19.49 -19.37
CA ASP A 28 -13.62 20.14 -20.47
C ASP A 28 -12.36 19.31 -20.68
N GLU A 29 -12.34 18.51 -21.77
CA GLU A 29 -11.12 17.95 -22.33
C GLU A 29 -10.29 19.14 -22.84
N GLY A 30 -9.81 19.95 -21.90
CA GLY A 30 -9.04 21.14 -22.14
C GLY A 30 -7.74 20.73 -22.79
N ASP A 31 -7.72 20.74 -24.12
CA ASP A 31 -6.51 20.74 -24.90
C ASP A 31 -5.80 22.09 -24.65
N PHE A 32 -4.95 22.11 -23.62
CA PHE A 32 -4.09 23.26 -23.31
C PHE A 32 -2.96 23.38 -24.35
N THR A 33 -3.30 23.63 -25.62
CA THR A 33 -2.33 23.93 -26.66
C THR A 33 -2.08 25.43 -26.77
N SER A 34 -1.48 26.01 -25.73
CA SER A 34 -0.73 27.25 -25.92
C SER A 34 0.51 26.93 -26.75
N SER A 35 0.63 27.57 -27.92
CA SER A 35 1.76 27.46 -28.84
C SER A 35 3.08 27.71 -28.10
N GLY A 36 3.79 26.64 -27.76
CA GLY A 36 5.06 26.67 -27.01
C GLY A 36 4.97 26.25 -25.53
N ALA A 37 3.79 25.98 -24.99
CA ALA A 37 3.62 25.52 -23.62
C ALA A 37 3.79 24.00 -23.51
N LYS A 38 4.64 23.56 -22.59
CA LYS A 38 4.77 22.15 -22.21
C LYS A 38 3.43 21.66 -21.66
N LYS A 39 2.90 20.54 -22.18
CA LYS A 39 1.66 19.91 -21.70
C LYS A 39 1.68 19.84 -20.18
N LEU A 40 0.69 20.43 -19.52
CA LEU A 40 0.52 20.32 -18.07
C LEU A 40 -0.01 18.93 -17.73
N THR A 41 0.58 18.31 -16.72
CA THR A 41 0.16 16.99 -16.24
C THR A 41 -1.29 17.05 -15.74
N THR A 42 -2.12 16.10 -16.17
CA THR A 42 -3.51 16.01 -15.69
C THR A 42 -3.58 15.35 -14.32
N PHE A 43 -4.72 15.48 -13.63
CA PHE A 43 -4.96 14.76 -12.39
C PHE A 43 -4.88 13.24 -12.61
N ALA A 44 -5.49 12.72 -13.68
CA ALA A 44 -5.41 11.29 -14.02
C ALA A 44 -3.96 10.83 -14.26
N GLU A 45 -3.15 11.64 -14.94
CA GLU A 45 -1.72 11.35 -15.14
C GLU A 45 -0.96 11.33 -13.82
N ALA A 46 -1.24 12.25 -12.88
CA ALA A 46 -0.59 12.29 -11.58
C ALA A 46 -0.83 11.00 -10.75
N PHE A 47 -2.00 10.38 -10.86
CA PHE A 47 -2.36 9.13 -10.15
C PHE A 47 -2.16 7.87 -10.99
N SER A 48 -1.66 7.98 -12.23
CA SER A 48 -1.43 6.84 -13.14
C SER A 48 -0.34 5.87 -12.69
N GLY A 49 0.46 6.22 -11.69
CA GLY A 49 1.66 5.48 -11.28
C GLY A 49 2.91 5.84 -12.09
N ASN A 50 2.80 6.58 -13.20
CA ASN A 50 3.96 7.04 -13.98
C ASN A 50 4.88 8.01 -13.23
N PHE A 51 4.37 8.65 -12.16
CA PHE A 51 5.13 9.50 -11.25
C PHE A 51 5.51 8.79 -9.94
N SER A 52 5.34 7.46 -9.88
CA SER A 52 5.82 6.69 -8.73
C SER A 52 7.34 6.70 -8.67
N TYR A 53 7.88 6.66 -7.45
CA TYR A 53 9.31 6.45 -7.23
C TYR A 53 9.53 5.02 -6.77
N SER A 54 10.67 4.44 -7.15
CA SER A 54 11.12 3.18 -6.55
C SER A 54 11.88 3.51 -5.28
N GLU A 55 11.45 2.96 -4.15
CA GLU A 55 12.20 3.04 -2.91
C GLU A 55 13.32 2.00 -2.90
N SER A 56 14.48 2.41 -2.40
CA SER A 56 15.60 1.51 -2.12
C SER A 56 16.00 1.70 -0.66
N SER A 57 15.82 0.65 0.14
CA SER A 57 16.20 0.64 1.55
C SER A 57 17.07 -0.59 1.82
N VAL A 58 18.06 -0.40 2.69
CA VAL A 58 19.00 -1.45 3.09
C VAL A 58 19.04 -1.57 4.59
N GLN A 59 19.14 -2.79 5.09
CA GLN A 59 19.36 -3.08 6.51
C GLN A 59 20.82 -3.46 6.73
N TRP A 60 21.60 -2.56 7.32
CA TRP A 60 22.97 -2.84 7.74
C TRP A 60 23.00 -3.93 8.80
N ILE A 61 23.98 -4.83 8.71
CA ILE A 61 24.17 -5.91 9.68
C ILE A 61 25.61 -5.94 10.19
N SER A 62 25.77 -6.39 11.43
CA SER A 62 27.08 -6.67 12.05
C SER A 62 27.16 -8.13 12.54
N ALA A 63 26.30 -8.99 12.00
CA ALA A 63 26.21 -10.40 12.36
C ALA A 63 27.30 -11.23 11.65
N TRP A 64 27.55 -12.45 12.12
CA TRP A 64 28.45 -13.43 11.46
C TRP A 64 29.89 -12.96 11.18
N ASN A 65 30.45 -12.04 11.99
CA ASN A 65 31.73 -11.41 11.68
C ASN A 65 31.77 -10.78 10.27
N SER A 66 30.63 -10.25 9.83
CA SER A 66 30.51 -9.58 8.53
C SER A 66 31.50 -8.43 8.43
N SER A 67 32.03 -8.23 7.23
CA SER A 67 32.82 -7.04 6.88
C SER A 67 31.97 -5.78 7.05
N ASP A 68 32.64 -4.66 7.31
CA ASP A 68 32.00 -3.35 7.18
C ASP A 68 31.51 -3.17 5.73
N GLY A 69 30.33 -2.58 5.57
CA GLY A 69 29.67 -2.51 4.26
C GLY A 69 28.76 -3.71 3.92
N THR A 70 28.50 -4.61 4.88
CA THR A 70 27.55 -5.71 4.70
C THR A 70 26.12 -5.30 5.06
N TYR A 71 25.16 -5.58 4.18
CA TYR A 71 23.75 -5.28 4.41
C TYR A 71 22.82 -6.32 3.79
N VAL A 72 21.57 -6.35 4.27
CA VAL A 72 20.48 -7.11 3.68
C VAL A 72 19.54 -6.18 2.94
N ALA A 73 19.11 -6.58 1.75
CA ALA A 73 18.12 -5.89 0.95
C ALA A 73 17.18 -6.91 0.29
N GLN A 74 15.95 -6.50 0.03
CA GLN A 74 15.01 -7.32 -0.73
C GLN A 74 15.40 -7.30 -2.21
N ASP A 75 15.23 -8.43 -2.89
CA ASP A 75 15.37 -8.51 -4.35
C ASP A 75 14.33 -7.62 -5.06
N LEU A 76 14.70 -7.06 -6.22
CA LEU A 76 13.83 -6.13 -6.95
C LEU A 76 12.59 -6.80 -7.56
N SER A 77 12.67 -8.12 -7.78
CA SER A 77 11.61 -8.89 -8.46
C SER A 77 10.86 -9.83 -7.52
N THR A 78 11.41 -10.13 -6.34
CA THR A 78 10.86 -11.11 -5.41
C THR A 78 10.97 -10.65 -3.95
N PRO A 79 10.16 -11.20 -3.03
CA PRO A 79 10.35 -11.00 -1.58
C PRO A 79 11.58 -11.72 -0.99
N THR A 80 12.49 -12.20 -1.82
CA THR A 80 13.74 -12.83 -1.35
C THR A 80 14.62 -11.78 -0.68
N LEU A 81 15.18 -12.12 0.49
CA LEU A 81 16.18 -11.30 1.14
C LEU A 81 17.57 -11.70 0.64
N MET A 82 18.33 -10.72 0.19
CA MET A 82 19.68 -10.86 -0.35
C MET A 82 20.68 -10.26 0.64
N LEU A 83 21.77 -10.99 0.91
CA LEU A 83 22.93 -10.48 1.63
C LEU A 83 23.93 -9.91 0.63
N TRP A 84 24.34 -8.66 0.85
CA TRP A 84 25.28 -7.93 0.01
C TRP A 84 26.51 -7.50 0.80
N ASP A 85 27.67 -7.58 0.15
CA ASP A 85 28.91 -6.95 0.59
C ASP A 85 29.36 -5.94 -0.48
N ILE A 86 29.34 -4.65 -0.12
CA ILE A 86 29.67 -3.57 -1.05
C ILE A 86 31.17 -3.46 -1.36
N VAL A 87 32.03 -3.92 -0.45
CA VAL A 87 33.49 -3.85 -0.61
C VAL A 87 33.95 -4.83 -1.68
N THR A 88 33.37 -6.02 -1.66
CA THR A 88 33.66 -7.11 -2.61
C THR A 88 32.75 -7.11 -3.82
N ASN A 89 31.67 -6.31 -3.80
CA ASN A 89 30.59 -6.31 -4.79
C ASN A 89 30.01 -7.72 -5.03
N SER A 90 29.82 -8.46 -3.93
CA SER A 90 29.28 -9.81 -3.96
C SER A 90 27.93 -9.88 -3.25
N SER A 91 27.10 -10.85 -3.65
CA SER A 91 25.83 -11.11 -3.00
C SER A 91 25.47 -12.57 -2.98
N SER A 92 24.59 -12.92 -2.04
CA SER A 92 24.06 -14.27 -1.88
C SER A 92 22.61 -14.22 -1.38
N VAL A 93 21.86 -15.29 -1.61
CA VAL A 93 20.52 -15.42 -1.04
C VAL A 93 20.64 -15.62 0.45
N PHE A 94 20.05 -14.72 1.23
CA PHE A 94 19.99 -14.84 2.68
C PHE A 94 18.76 -15.63 3.12
N VAL A 95 17.59 -15.23 2.64
CA VAL A 95 16.33 -15.97 2.86
C VAL A 95 15.54 -16.02 1.57
N ASN A 96 15.29 -17.23 1.09
CA ASN A 96 14.44 -17.47 -0.06
C ASN A 96 12.96 -17.37 0.38
N ALA A 97 12.23 -16.40 -0.17
CA ALA A 97 10.83 -16.20 0.20
C ALA A 97 9.92 -17.38 -0.17
N ALA A 98 10.27 -18.16 -1.20
CA ALA A 98 9.53 -19.36 -1.55
C ALA A 98 9.58 -20.43 -0.45
N GLU A 99 10.62 -20.42 0.40
CA GLU A 99 10.75 -21.34 1.55
C GLU A 99 9.89 -20.91 2.75
N LEU A 100 9.46 -19.64 2.81
CA LEU A 100 8.68 -19.14 3.95
C LEU A 100 7.23 -19.62 3.92
N GLY A 101 6.66 -19.85 2.73
CA GLY A 101 5.25 -20.23 2.58
C GLY A 101 4.25 -19.16 3.05
N ILE A 102 4.71 -17.92 3.26
CA ILE A 102 3.90 -16.77 3.65
C ILE A 102 4.26 -15.55 2.79
N GLU A 103 3.29 -14.67 2.59
CA GLU A 103 3.55 -13.30 2.17
C GLU A 103 3.80 -12.44 3.42
N TYR A 104 4.95 -11.78 3.48
CA TYR A 104 5.28 -10.91 4.60
C TYR A 104 5.20 -9.43 4.19
N TYR A 105 4.81 -8.59 5.14
CA TYR A 105 4.74 -7.13 5.00
C TYR A 105 6.04 -6.45 5.44
N SER A 106 6.65 -6.93 6.52
CA SER A 106 7.89 -6.39 7.07
C SER A 106 8.69 -7.47 7.79
N TYR A 107 9.99 -7.27 7.93
CA TYR A 107 10.89 -8.17 8.62
C TYR A 107 11.83 -7.43 9.58
N SER A 108 12.37 -8.14 10.55
CA SER A 108 13.42 -7.68 11.47
C SER A 108 14.41 -8.80 11.71
N ILE A 109 15.68 -8.55 11.39
CA ILE A 109 16.77 -9.52 11.57
C ILE A 109 17.30 -9.42 12.99
N GLN A 110 17.39 -10.56 13.69
CA GLN A 110 18.03 -10.62 15.00
C GLN A 110 19.50 -10.16 14.92
N PRO A 111 20.07 -9.48 15.93
CA PRO A 111 21.47 -9.06 15.90
C PRO A 111 22.49 -10.20 15.65
N SER A 112 22.15 -11.43 16.05
CA SER A 112 22.98 -12.62 15.78
C SER A 112 22.89 -13.12 14.32
N GLY A 113 21.88 -12.67 13.59
CA GLY A 113 21.52 -13.12 12.25
C GLY A 113 20.80 -14.48 12.19
N LYS A 114 20.78 -15.24 13.29
CA LYS A 114 20.26 -16.63 13.30
C LYS A 114 18.74 -16.73 13.13
N HIS A 115 18.02 -15.67 13.48
CA HIS A 115 16.58 -15.61 13.40
C HIS A 115 16.11 -14.33 12.72
N ILE A 116 14.96 -14.42 12.07
CA ILE A 116 14.27 -13.29 11.49
C ILE A 116 12.82 -13.31 11.97
N LEU A 117 12.33 -12.15 12.39
CA LEU A 117 10.93 -11.95 12.67
C LEU A 117 10.26 -11.38 11.42
N PHE A 118 9.28 -12.09 10.88
CA PHE A 118 8.41 -11.63 9.81
C PHE A 118 7.06 -11.20 10.39
N SER A 119 6.46 -10.20 9.77
CA SER A 119 5.06 -9.81 10.00
C SER A 119 4.25 -10.07 8.74
N GLY A 120 3.10 -10.73 8.88
CA GLY A 120 2.14 -11.01 7.80
C GLY A 120 0.74 -10.52 8.17
N ASN A 121 -0.15 -10.50 7.18
CA ASN A 121 -1.57 -10.12 7.36
C ASN A 121 -1.81 -8.81 8.13
N PRO A 122 -1.14 -7.68 7.77
CA PRO A 122 -1.23 -6.46 8.56
C PRO A 122 -2.63 -5.82 8.48
N LYS A 123 -3.18 -5.46 9.65
CA LYS A 123 -4.42 -4.69 9.79
C LYS A 123 -4.09 -3.28 10.27
N LYS A 124 -4.28 -2.29 9.40
CA LYS A 124 -3.97 -0.88 9.69
C LYS A 124 -4.78 -0.36 10.89
N GLN A 125 -4.12 0.37 11.79
CA GLN A 125 -4.76 1.09 12.90
C GLN A 125 -4.62 2.60 12.74
N HIS A 126 -3.37 3.06 12.69
CA HIS A 126 -3.00 4.47 12.54
C HIS A 126 -1.85 4.62 11.55
N ARG A 127 -1.34 5.85 11.36
CA ARG A 127 -0.27 6.16 10.38
C ARG A 127 0.90 5.18 10.43
N SER A 128 1.36 4.78 11.62
CA SER A 128 2.50 3.85 11.79
C SER A 128 2.16 2.60 12.61
N SER A 129 0.91 2.42 13.01
CA SER A 129 0.48 1.30 13.86
C SER A 129 -0.38 0.32 13.07
N TYR A 130 -0.18 -0.96 13.31
CA TYR A 130 -0.95 -2.06 12.72
C TYR A 130 -0.94 -3.25 13.68
N TYR A 131 -1.92 -4.13 13.53
CA TYR A 131 -1.84 -5.50 14.07
C TYR A 131 -1.33 -6.44 12.98
N ALA A 132 -0.66 -7.52 13.34
CA ALA A 132 -0.15 -8.51 12.38
C ALA A 132 -0.03 -9.89 13.01
N ASP A 133 0.10 -10.90 12.15
CA ASP A 133 0.60 -12.20 12.52
C ASP A 133 2.13 -12.16 12.46
N TYR A 134 2.79 -12.63 13.51
CA TYR A 134 4.25 -12.64 13.58
C TYR A 134 4.81 -14.05 13.48
N TYR A 135 5.91 -14.19 12.77
CA TYR A 135 6.54 -15.47 12.49
C TYR A 135 8.04 -15.37 12.74
N THR A 136 8.59 -16.32 13.48
CA THR A 136 10.04 -16.45 13.67
C THR A 136 10.58 -17.49 12.69
N TRP A 137 11.48 -17.05 11.82
CA TRP A 137 12.23 -17.90 10.91
C TRP A 137 13.60 -18.24 11.50
N SER A 138 13.94 -19.53 11.54
CA SER A 138 15.31 -20.00 11.81
C SER A 138 16.08 -20.08 10.50
N VAL A 139 17.18 -19.34 10.39
CA VAL A 139 18.02 -19.33 9.17
C VAL A 139 18.70 -20.68 8.96
N GLU A 140 19.22 -21.28 10.02
CA GLU A 140 19.88 -22.59 9.97
C GLU A 140 18.87 -23.73 9.81
N GLY A 141 17.79 -23.70 10.60
CA GLY A 141 16.78 -24.76 10.62
C GLY A 141 15.80 -24.70 9.45
N LYS A 142 15.76 -23.60 8.71
CA LYS A 142 14.78 -23.32 7.65
C LYS A 142 13.34 -23.59 8.09
N ALA A 143 13.03 -23.17 9.31
CA ALA A 143 11.76 -23.43 9.95
C ALA A 143 11.08 -22.11 10.30
N LEU A 144 9.82 -21.99 9.91
CA LEU A 144 8.96 -20.88 10.27
C LEU A 144 8.02 -21.30 11.39
N VAL A 145 8.01 -20.56 12.48
CA VAL A 145 7.15 -20.81 13.64
C VAL A 145 6.34 -19.56 13.94
N LEU A 146 5.06 -19.72 14.28
CA LEU A 146 4.22 -18.64 14.77
C LEU A 146 4.80 -18.10 16.09
N LEU A 147 4.87 -16.77 16.24
CA LEU A 147 5.37 -16.16 17.47
C LEU A 147 4.45 -16.49 18.66
N VAL A 148 3.14 -16.46 18.42
CA VAL A 148 2.10 -16.78 19.41
C VAL A 148 1.14 -17.78 18.81
N GLU A 149 0.85 -18.86 19.55
CA GLU A 149 -0.13 -19.85 19.14
C GLU A 149 -1.54 -19.23 19.07
N GLY A 150 -2.24 -19.45 17.95
CA GLY A 150 -3.60 -18.94 17.75
C GLY A 150 -3.71 -17.44 17.46
N GLN A 151 -2.61 -16.75 17.13
CA GLN A 151 -2.66 -15.36 16.67
C GLN A 151 -3.60 -15.19 15.45
N ASN A 152 -4.30 -14.06 15.40
CA ASN A 152 -5.31 -13.79 14.37
C ASN A 152 -5.24 -12.33 13.88
N GLY A 153 -4.03 -11.84 13.67
CA GLY A 153 -3.73 -10.46 13.32
C GLY A 153 -4.16 -9.50 14.43
N ASP A 154 -3.85 -9.84 15.68
CA ASP A 154 -4.18 -9.12 16.92
C ASP A 154 -2.93 -8.72 17.72
N VAL A 155 -1.74 -9.17 17.31
CA VAL A 155 -0.47 -8.74 17.91
C VAL A 155 -0.12 -7.36 17.40
N GLN A 156 0.04 -6.39 18.31
CA GLN A 156 0.28 -4.99 17.96
C GLN A 156 1.74 -4.69 17.63
N HIS A 157 2.67 -5.40 18.27
CA HIS A 157 4.10 -5.16 18.10
C HIS A 157 4.91 -6.37 18.55
N ALA A 158 5.95 -6.69 17.79
CA ALA A 158 7.00 -7.62 18.18
C ALA A 158 8.32 -7.19 17.54
N ILE A 159 9.43 -7.52 18.20
CA ILE A 159 10.79 -7.19 17.75
C ILE A 159 11.73 -8.35 18.08
N CYS A 160 12.71 -8.60 17.22
CA CYS A 160 13.83 -9.49 17.54
C CYS A 160 14.83 -8.76 18.45
N ILE A 161 15.16 -9.38 19.59
CA ILE A 161 16.23 -8.94 20.50
C ILE A 161 17.44 -9.86 20.43
#